data_AF-A0AAD8DV40-F1
#
_entry.id   AF-A0AAD8DV40-F1
#
_cell.length_a   1.000
_cell.length_b   1.000
_cell.length_c   1.000
_cell.angle_alpha   90.00
_cell.angle_beta   90.00
_cell.angle_gamma   90.00
#
_symmetry.space_group_name_H-M   'P 1'
#
loop_
_entity.id
_entity.type
_entity.pdbx_description
1 polymer ?
#
loop_
_entity_poly.entity_id
_entity_poly.type
_entity_poly.pdbx_seq_one_letter_code
_entity_poly.pdbx_strand_id
1 'polypeptide(L)'
;MPAKPKVAGAKQKYGLAMSILVRERQVDYMQNISDGCLMTLSPILTPCCRNSFLIVSAWDEHKRGDQMKYGDEFLLQAENYADPKAPPLYVRYAPASAPEPKDRMPLRLSAVRDSNCRFTTMPLLPCDRLEGLGSPVKTSARLIIKNLVADKCLCVMNQNWMQTFFGAECGVNCANYIDIHGRNTAENVFTLVSDVETKTKY
;
A
#
# COMPACT_ATOMS: atom_id res chain seq x y z
N MET A 1 9.14 -46.28 -12.98
CA MET A 1 9.34 -45.38 -11.81
C MET A 1 9.23 -43.95 -12.32
N PRO A 2 8.21 -43.15 -11.96
CA PRO A 2 8.16 -41.77 -12.41
C PRO A 2 9.04 -40.89 -11.53
N ALA A 3 9.88 -40.06 -12.17
CA ALA A 3 10.80 -39.14 -11.54
C ALA A 3 10.05 -38.04 -10.77
N LYS A 4 10.45 -37.79 -9.52
CA LYS A 4 9.97 -36.64 -8.74
C LYS A 4 10.52 -35.35 -9.37
N PRO A 5 9.68 -34.33 -9.63
CA PRO A 5 10.18 -33.04 -10.06
C PRO A 5 10.94 -32.38 -8.89
N LYS A 6 12.22 -32.07 -9.10
CA LYS A 6 13.00 -31.19 -8.23
C LYS A 6 12.44 -29.78 -8.35
N VAL A 7 11.67 -29.34 -7.37
CA VAL A 7 11.32 -27.92 -7.21
C VAL A 7 12.58 -27.21 -6.74
N ALA A 8 13.20 -26.48 -7.66
CA ALA A 8 14.30 -25.56 -7.36
C ALA A 8 13.81 -24.53 -6.32
N GLY A 9 14.64 -24.28 -5.31
CA GLY A 9 14.32 -23.44 -4.15
C GLY A 9 13.97 -22.00 -4.54
N ALA A 10 12.70 -21.75 -4.80
CA ALA A 10 12.14 -20.41 -4.72
C ALA A 10 12.18 -20.04 -3.23
N LYS A 11 13.05 -19.10 -2.85
CA LYS A 11 12.98 -18.47 -1.53
C LYS A 11 11.55 -18.00 -1.33
N GLN A 12 10.85 -18.64 -0.39
CA GLN A 12 9.46 -18.35 -0.08
C GLN A 12 9.39 -16.88 0.34
N LYS A 13 8.86 -16.03 -0.55
CA LYS A 13 8.66 -14.62 -0.26
C LYS A 13 7.49 -14.55 0.71
N TYR A 14 7.80 -14.46 2.00
CA TYR A 14 6.81 -14.23 3.04
C TYR A 14 6.41 -12.76 3.00
N GLY A 15 5.11 -12.51 2.93
CA GLY A 15 4.56 -11.16 2.94
C GLY A 15 3.19 -11.13 2.28
N LEU A 16 2.48 -10.02 2.49
CA LEU A 16 1.26 -9.68 1.78
C LEU A 16 1.53 -8.43 0.95
N ALA A 17 1.00 -8.38 -0.26
CA ALA A 17 1.07 -7.20 -1.10
C ALA A 17 -0.20 -6.36 -0.91
N MET A 18 -0.07 -5.03 -0.83
CA MET A 18 -1.26 -4.17 -0.90
C MET A 18 -1.96 -4.40 -2.21
N SER A 19 -3.29 -4.53 -2.16
CA SER A 19 -4.12 -4.82 -3.31
C SER A 19 -5.39 -4.01 -3.29
N ILE A 20 -5.88 -3.66 -4.47
CA ILE A 20 -7.20 -3.07 -4.65
C ILE A 20 -8.24 -4.20 -4.66
N LEU A 21 -9.33 -4.06 -3.90
CA LEU A 21 -10.42 -5.01 -3.85
C LEU A 21 -11.65 -4.48 -4.59
N VAL A 22 -12.05 -5.21 -5.62
CA VAL A 22 -13.36 -5.09 -6.28
C VAL A 22 -14.31 -6.09 -5.63
N ARG A 23 -15.46 -5.64 -5.13
CA ARG A 23 -16.43 -6.53 -4.47
C ARG A 23 -17.16 -7.38 -5.50
N GLU A 24 -17.67 -8.54 -5.09
CA GLU A 24 -18.40 -9.46 -5.98
C GLU A 24 -19.57 -8.79 -6.70
N ARG A 25 -20.41 -8.02 -5.98
CA ARG A 25 -21.51 -7.26 -6.59
C ARG A 25 -21.07 -6.18 -7.58
N GLN A 26 -19.81 -5.77 -7.51
CA GLN A 26 -19.23 -4.78 -8.41
C GLN A 26 -18.69 -5.46 -9.67
N VAL A 27 -18.29 -6.74 -9.63
CA VAL A 27 -17.73 -7.46 -10.79
C VAL A 27 -18.72 -7.49 -11.97
N ASP A 28 -20.02 -7.58 -11.69
CA ASP A 28 -21.06 -7.64 -12.73
C ASP A 28 -21.22 -6.32 -13.52
N TYR A 29 -20.81 -5.18 -12.95
CA TYR A 29 -21.04 -3.85 -13.54
C TYR A 29 -19.77 -3.01 -13.70
N MET A 30 -18.66 -3.43 -13.11
CA MET A 30 -17.39 -2.72 -13.13
C MET A 30 -16.39 -3.48 -13.97
N GLN A 31 -16.00 -2.88 -15.09
CA GLN A 31 -14.91 -3.39 -15.92
C GLN A 31 -13.54 -2.99 -15.35
N ASN A 32 -13.47 -1.88 -14.61
CA ASN A 32 -12.23 -1.23 -14.17
C ASN A 32 -12.28 -0.81 -12.70
N ILE A 33 -11.12 -0.49 -12.11
CA ILE A 33 -11.04 0.13 -10.77
C ILE A 33 -11.71 1.50 -10.76
N SER A 34 -12.38 1.85 -9.66
CA SER A 34 -13.04 3.16 -9.50
C SER A 34 -12.80 3.79 -8.14
N ASP A 35 -13.30 5.03 -8.02
CA ASP A 35 -13.51 5.68 -6.75
C ASP A 35 -14.28 4.78 -5.76
N GLY A 36 -13.84 4.75 -4.51
CA GLY A 36 -14.47 3.99 -3.43
C GLY A 36 -14.07 2.52 -3.33
N CYS A 37 -13.29 1.96 -4.27
CA CYS A 37 -12.76 0.60 -4.16
C CYS A 37 -12.00 0.42 -2.84
N LEU A 38 -12.21 -0.72 -2.18
CA LEU A 38 -11.52 -1.03 -0.92
C LEU A 38 -10.07 -1.41 -1.18
N MET A 39 -9.24 -1.28 -0.16
CA MET A 39 -7.86 -1.80 -0.17
C MET A 39 -7.77 -3.03 0.73
N THR A 40 -6.98 -4.02 0.34
CA THR A 40 -6.68 -5.26 1.07
C THR A 40 -5.19 -5.56 1.02
N LEU A 41 -4.80 -6.66 1.67
CA LEU A 41 -3.49 -7.27 1.61
C LEU A 41 -3.62 -8.69 1.06
N SER A 42 -3.10 -8.92 -0.13
CA SER A 42 -3.22 -10.19 -0.85
C SER A 42 -1.96 -11.04 -0.71
N PRO A 43 -2.11 -12.39 -0.61
CA PRO A 43 -0.97 -13.30 -0.75
C PRO A 43 -0.43 -13.37 -2.19
N ILE A 44 -1.12 -12.76 -3.16
CA ILE A 44 -0.67 -12.68 -4.55
C ILE A 44 0.41 -11.60 -4.67
N LEU A 45 1.67 -12.05 -4.67
CA LEU A 45 2.86 -11.19 -4.75
C LEU A 45 3.34 -10.92 -6.19
N THR A 46 2.76 -11.59 -7.19
CA THR A 46 3.06 -11.33 -8.60
C THR A 46 2.58 -9.93 -8.98
N PRO A 47 3.46 -9.05 -9.51
CA PRO A 47 3.06 -7.70 -9.91
C PRO A 47 1.92 -7.72 -10.93
N CYS A 48 0.90 -6.91 -10.70
CA CYS A 48 -0.28 -6.74 -11.53
C CYS A 48 -0.88 -5.35 -11.31
N CYS A 49 -1.87 -4.96 -12.12
CA CYS A 49 -2.55 -3.68 -11.97
C CYS A 49 -3.14 -3.41 -10.58
N ARG A 50 -3.41 -4.47 -9.82
CA ARG A 50 -4.06 -4.42 -8.51
C ARG A 50 -3.11 -4.13 -7.35
N ASN A 51 -1.84 -4.51 -7.47
CA ASN A 51 -0.83 -4.40 -6.41
C ASN A 51 0.38 -3.52 -6.80
N SER A 52 0.30 -2.85 -7.94
CA SER A 52 1.27 -1.86 -8.40
C SER A 52 0.72 -0.45 -8.19
N PHE A 53 1.50 0.38 -7.51
CA PHE A 53 1.15 1.77 -7.22
C PHE A 53 2.29 2.68 -7.65
N LEU A 54 1.94 3.84 -8.20
CA LEU A 54 2.89 4.92 -8.45
C LEU A 54 3.04 5.77 -7.21
N ILE A 55 4.29 6.09 -6.88
CA ILE A 55 4.62 7.07 -5.86
C ILE A 55 4.70 8.43 -6.56
N VAL A 56 3.81 9.34 -6.17
CA VAL A 56 3.74 10.70 -6.71
C VAL A 56 4.01 11.69 -5.58
N SER A 57 4.78 12.75 -5.82
CA SER A 57 5.01 13.77 -4.80
C SER A 57 3.70 14.45 -4.42
N ALA A 58 3.50 14.71 -3.12
CA ALA A 58 2.33 15.43 -2.64
C ALA A 58 2.32 16.91 -3.05
N TRP A 59 3.44 17.46 -3.54
CA TRP A 59 3.60 18.87 -3.90
C TRP A 59 3.69 19.09 -5.41
N ASP A 60 4.38 18.20 -6.12
CA ASP A 60 4.59 18.32 -7.57
C ASP A 60 4.29 17.00 -8.29
N GLU A 61 3.18 16.96 -9.01
CA GLU A 61 2.75 15.77 -9.76
C GLU A 61 3.63 15.48 -10.99
N HIS A 62 4.36 16.47 -11.50
CA HIS A 62 5.22 16.34 -12.68
C HIS A 62 6.62 15.84 -12.33
N LYS A 63 6.97 15.84 -11.05
CA LYS A 63 8.23 15.32 -10.56
C LYS A 63 8.35 13.82 -10.85
N ARG A 64 9.39 13.45 -11.60
CA ARG A 64 9.68 12.07 -12.05
C ARG A 64 11.18 11.82 -11.95
N GLY A 65 11.56 10.57 -11.67
CA GLY A 65 12.97 10.13 -11.59
C GLY A 65 13.69 10.46 -10.28
N ASP A 66 13.12 11.33 -9.44
CA ASP A 66 13.68 11.61 -8.12
C ASP A 66 13.57 10.40 -7.18
N GLN A 67 14.66 10.13 -6.48
CA GLN A 67 14.67 9.16 -5.39
C GLN A 67 13.86 9.69 -4.21
N MET A 68 12.89 8.88 -3.78
CA MET A 68 12.12 9.14 -2.58
C MET A 68 13.03 9.12 -1.34
N LYS A 69 12.90 10.12 -0.47
CA LYS A 69 13.61 10.19 0.80
C LYS A 69 12.67 9.93 1.99
N TYR A 70 13.22 9.49 3.11
CA TYR A 70 12.46 9.41 4.36
C TYR A 70 11.99 10.80 4.77
N GLY A 71 10.74 10.91 5.21
CA GLY A 71 10.09 12.19 5.51
C GLY A 71 9.42 12.87 4.32
N ASP A 72 9.73 12.49 3.08
CA ASP A 72 9.04 13.06 1.91
C ASP A 72 7.54 12.76 1.96
N GLU A 73 6.73 13.75 1.58
CA GLU A 73 5.30 13.59 1.43
C GLU A 73 4.95 13.11 0.03
N PHE A 74 4.19 12.03 -0.04
CA PHE A 74 3.81 11.39 -1.29
C PHE A 74 2.36 10.90 -1.24
N LEU A 75 1.85 10.60 -2.44
CA LEU A 75 0.58 9.97 -2.71
C LEU A 75 0.84 8.61 -3.32
N LEU A 76 0.03 7.63 -2.96
CA LEU A 76 -0.01 6.32 -3.62
C LEU A 76 -1.11 6.36 -4.68
N GLN A 77 -0.72 6.39 -5.94
CA GLN A 77 -1.65 6.40 -7.07
C GLN A 77 -1.80 4.99 -7.65
N ALA A 78 -3.04 4.54 -7.82
CA ALA A 78 -3.37 3.36 -8.60
C ALA A 78 -3.53 3.73 -10.08
N GLU A 79 -2.87 3.00 -10.97
CA GLU A 79 -3.04 3.17 -12.41
C GLU A 79 -4.25 2.39 -12.91
N ASN A 80 -5.14 3.08 -13.62
CA ASN A 80 -6.22 2.43 -14.36
C ASN A 80 -5.74 2.09 -15.77
N TYR A 81 -5.13 0.92 -15.94
CA TYR A 81 -4.57 0.48 -17.22
C TYR A 81 -5.59 0.34 -18.35
N ALA A 82 -6.86 0.13 -18.01
CA ALA A 82 -7.91 -0.10 -18.99
C ALA A 82 -8.51 1.19 -19.56
N ASP A 83 -8.38 2.31 -18.84
CA ASP A 83 -8.78 3.64 -19.34
C ASP A 83 -7.73 4.70 -18.96
N PRO A 84 -6.78 5.01 -19.86
CA PRO A 84 -5.77 6.04 -19.63
C PRO A 84 -6.31 7.45 -19.42
N LYS A 85 -7.57 7.72 -19.84
CA LYS A 85 -8.22 9.03 -19.69
C LYS A 85 -9.01 9.14 -18.39
N ALA A 86 -9.17 8.04 -17.65
CA ALA A 86 -9.84 8.06 -16.36
C ALA A 86 -9.08 8.94 -15.36
N PRO A 87 -9.78 9.59 -14.42
CA PRO A 87 -9.14 10.36 -13.37
C PRO A 87 -8.23 9.46 -12.53
N PRO A 88 -7.06 9.97 -12.07
CA PRO A 88 -6.16 9.21 -11.22
C PRO A 88 -6.85 8.85 -9.90
N LEU A 89 -6.61 7.63 -9.42
CA LEU A 89 -7.14 7.15 -8.15
C LEU A 89 -6.02 7.10 -7.12
N TYR A 90 -6.25 7.68 -5.96
CA TYR A 90 -5.29 7.75 -4.86
C TYR A 90 -5.74 6.90 -3.68
N VAL A 91 -4.80 6.28 -2.98
CA VAL A 91 -5.09 5.63 -1.70
C VAL A 91 -5.42 6.71 -0.67
N ARG A 92 -6.58 6.59 -0.04
CA ARG A 92 -7.11 7.52 0.95
C ARG A 92 -7.45 6.79 2.22
N TYR A 93 -7.02 7.34 3.35
CA TYR A 93 -7.46 6.88 4.67
C TYR A 93 -8.72 7.66 5.09
N ALA A 94 -9.84 6.96 5.29
CA ALA A 94 -11.07 7.58 5.76
C ALA A 94 -11.20 7.42 7.30
N PRO A 95 -10.90 8.46 8.11
CA PRO A 95 -11.05 8.35 9.56
C PRO A 95 -12.50 8.04 9.96
N ALA A 96 -12.67 7.40 11.10
CA ALA A 96 -13.98 7.16 11.69
C ALA A 96 -14.52 8.45 12.31
N SER A 97 -15.72 8.89 11.91
CA SER A 97 -16.42 10.02 12.55
C SER A 97 -17.26 9.60 13.76
N ALA A 98 -17.48 8.29 13.93
CA ALA A 98 -18.25 7.71 15.03
C ALA A 98 -17.60 6.37 15.47
N PRO A 99 -18.01 5.79 16.61
CA PRO A 99 -17.60 4.44 16.98
C PRO A 99 -18.07 3.45 15.90
N GLU A 100 -17.12 2.88 15.17
CA GLU A 100 -17.37 1.90 14.11
C GLU A 100 -16.82 0.53 14.51
N PRO A 101 -17.25 -0.55 13.83
CA PRO A 101 -16.74 -1.88 14.09
C PRO A 101 -15.22 -1.94 13.99
N LYS A 102 -14.60 -2.72 14.88
CA LYS A 102 -13.15 -2.93 14.92
C LYS A 102 -12.59 -3.44 13.58
N ASP A 103 -13.40 -4.18 12.83
CA ASP A 103 -13.05 -4.78 11.55
C ASP A 103 -13.29 -3.85 10.34
N ARG A 104 -13.60 -2.58 10.57
CA ARG A 104 -13.73 -1.59 9.49
C ARG A 104 -12.39 -1.45 8.75
N MET A 105 -12.49 -1.43 7.43
CA MET A 105 -11.39 -1.14 6.52
C MET A 105 -11.53 0.30 5.98
N PRO A 106 -10.77 1.27 6.53
CA PRO A 106 -10.92 2.68 6.19
C PRO A 106 -10.13 3.09 4.94
N LEU A 107 -9.24 2.24 4.43
CA LEU A 107 -8.43 2.53 3.25
C LEU A 107 -9.21 2.23 1.97
N ARG A 108 -9.32 3.25 1.11
CA ARG A 108 -10.06 3.19 -0.15
C ARG A 108 -9.33 3.93 -1.25
N LEU A 109 -9.66 3.63 -2.50
CA LEU A 109 -9.32 4.49 -3.61
C LEU A 109 -10.22 5.72 -3.64
N SER A 110 -9.64 6.85 -3.98
CA SER A 110 -10.31 8.15 -4.07
C SER A 110 -9.86 8.86 -5.34
N ALA A 111 -10.80 9.31 -6.17
CA ALA A 111 -10.53 10.24 -7.27
C ALA A 111 -10.24 11.66 -6.74
N VAL A 112 -10.65 11.95 -5.50
CA VAL A 112 -10.38 13.22 -4.83
C VAL A 112 -9.01 13.17 -4.17
N ARG A 113 -8.11 14.06 -4.60
CA ARG A 113 -6.84 14.33 -3.94
C ARG A 113 -7.07 15.26 -2.75
N ASP A 114 -7.19 14.68 -1.55
CA ASP A 114 -7.30 15.43 -0.30
C ASP A 114 -6.07 15.20 0.60
N SER A 115 -6.07 15.86 1.76
CA SER A 115 -4.99 15.73 2.74
C SER A 115 -4.88 14.32 3.33
N ASN A 116 -5.97 13.55 3.33
CA ASN A 116 -6.00 12.16 3.82
C ASN A 116 -5.37 11.16 2.84
N CYS A 117 -5.09 11.56 1.60
CA CYS A 117 -4.31 10.78 0.65
C CYS A 117 -2.79 10.90 0.87
N ARG A 118 -2.34 11.81 1.75
CA ARG A 118 -0.91 12.06 1.98
C ARG A 118 -0.30 11.07 2.94
N PHE A 119 0.78 10.45 2.49
CA PHE A 119 1.61 9.55 3.27
C PHE A 119 3.05 10.06 3.35
N THR A 120 3.75 9.62 4.37
CA THR A 120 5.19 9.81 4.54
C THR A 120 5.84 8.49 4.96
N THR A 121 7.14 8.35 4.73
CA THR A 121 7.90 7.18 5.17
C THR A 121 8.79 7.52 6.34
N MET A 122 8.95 6.55 7.25
CA MET A 122 9.87 6.65 8.37
C MET A 122 10.77 5.40 8.43
N PRO A 123 12.03 5.55 8.88
CA PRO A 123 12.89 4.43 9.18
C PRO A 123 12.27 3.50 10.24
N LEU A 124 12.51 2.19 10.09
CA LEU A 124 11.99 1.16 10.99
C LEU A 124 12.45 1.38 12.44
N LEU A 125 13.76 1.60 12.63
CA LEU A 125 14.37 1.77 13.95
C LEU A 125 14.12 3.18 14.48
N PRO A 126 13.65 3.33 15.74
CA PRO A 126 13.42 4.65 16.32
C PRO A 126 14.65 5.56 16.33
N CYS A 127 15.84 5.01 16.59
CA CYS A 127 17.09 5.78 16.63
C CYS A 127 17.41 6.44 15.29
N ASP A 128 17.13 5.75 14.20
CA ASP A 128 17.46 6.22 12.85
C ASP A 128 16.42 7.21 12.31
N ARG A 129 15.33 7.50 13.03
CA ARG A 129 14.24 8.34 12.50
C ARG A 129 14.67 9.79 12.26
N LEU A 130 15.50 10.34 13.15
CA LEU A 130 16.01 11.71 13.00
C LEU A 130 17.18 11.75 12.02
N GLU A 131 18.14 10.84 12.17
CA GLU A 131 19.35 10.80 11.34
C GLU A 131 19.06 10.37 9.90
N GLY A 132 18.07 9.51 9.71
CA GLY A 132 17.65 9.00 8.41
C GLY A 132 16.71 9.93 7.65
N LEU A 133 16.20 11.00 8.27
CA LEU A 133 15.31 11.95 7.60
C LEU A 133 16.05 12.61 6.42
N GLY A 134 15.43 12.67 5.25
CA GLY A 134 16.05 13.20 4.03
C GLY A 134 17.05 12.25 3.36
N SER A 135 17.34 11.08 3.94
CA SER A 135 18.12 10.04 3.27
C SER A 135 17.26 9.25 2.27
N PRO A 136 17.82 8.80 1.13
CA PRO A 136 17.06 8.09 0.12
C PRO A 136 16.59 6.72 0.63
N VAL A 137 15.33 6.39 0.36
CA VAL A 137 14.74 5.10 0.67
C VAL A 137 15.29 4.06 -0.31
N LYS A 138 16.00 3.05 0.21
CA LYS A 138 16.52 1.95 -0.61
C LYS A 138 15.40 0.99 -1.00
N THR A 139 15.42 0.49 -2.23
CA THR A 139 14.55 -0.61 -2.67
C THR A 139 14.75 -1.81 -1.75
N SER A 140 13.66 -2.51 -1.42
CA SER A 140 13.64 -3.62 -0.46
C SER A 140 13.99 -3.26 1.00
N ALA A 141 14.12 -1.98 1.35
CA ALA A 141 14.26 -1.57 2.75
C ALA A 141 12.93 -1.73 3.50
N ARG A 142 13.03 -2.19 4.75
CA ARG A 142 11.90 -2.22 5.67
C ARG A 142 11.67 -0.81 6.20
N LEU A 143 10.45 -0.33 6.06
CA LEU A 143 10.06 1.02 6.44
C LEU A 143 8.65 1.03 7.03
N ILE A 144 8.30 2.16 7.62
CA ILE A 144 6.96 2.45 8.10
C ILE A 144 6.34 3.48 7.19
N ILE A 145 5.10 3.26 6.77
CA ILE A 145 4.32 4.23 6.00
C ILE A 145 3.30 4.84 6.93
N LYS A 146 3.28 6.16 7.04
CA LYS A 146 2.41 6.91 7.95
C LYS A 146 1.49 7.83 7.18
N ASN A 147 0.20 7.81 7.50
CA ASN A 147 -0.74 8.81 7.02
C ASN A 147 -0.47 10.13 7.76
N LEU A 148 -0.25 11.20 7.00
CA LEU A 148 0.22 12.47 7.56
C LEU A 148 -0.84 13.16 8.43
N VAL A 149 -2.11 13.10 8.02
CA VAL A 149 -3.21 13.79 8.71
C VAL A 149 -3.68 13.02 9.94
N ALA A 150 -3.85 11.70 9.79
CA ALA A 150 -4.35 10.87 10.87
C ALA A 150 -3.28 10.54 11.92
N ASP A 151 -2.01 10.82 11.64
CA ASP A 151 -0.85 10.45 12.45
C ASP A 151 -0.75 8.94 12.75
N LYS A 152 -1.29 8.10 11.86
CA LYS A 152 -1.35 6.64 12.00
C LYS A 152 -0.59 5.92 10.91
N CYS A 153 0.08 4.84 11.27
CA CYS A 153 0.87 4.01 10.37
C CYS A 153 0.00 2.96 9.68
N LEU A 154 0.25 2.69 8.40
CA LEU A 154 -0.35 1.56 7.69
C LEU A 154 -0.08 0.29 8.48
N CYS A 155 -1.09 -0.58 8.60
CA CYS A 155 -0.99 -1.82 9.32
C CYS A 155 -1.80 -2.95 8.69
N VAL A 156 -1.32 -4.17 8.92
CA VAL A 156 -2.01 -5.41 8.61
C VAL A 156 -3.04 -5.72 9.69
N MET A 157 -4.29 -5.99 9.31
CA MET A 157 -5.32 -6.48 10.23
C MET A 157 -5.26 -8.02 10.31
N ASN A 158 -4.24 -8.57 10.97
CA ASN A 158 -3.93 -10.02 10.94
C ASN A 158 -5.10 -10.95 11.36
N GLN A 159 -6.07 -10.45 12.13
CA GLN A 159 -7.26 -11.21 12.55
C GLN A 159 -8.44 -11.08 11.57
N ASN A 160 -8.38 -10.16 10.62
CA ASN A 160 -9.47 -9.85 9.69
C ASN A 160 -9.14 -10.41 8.30
N TRP A 161 -9.33 -11.72 8.14
CA TRP A 161 -9.23 -12.39 6.84
C TRP A 161 -10.60 -12.49 6.21
N MET A 162 -10.66 -12.18 4.92
CA MET A 162 -11.88 -12.21 4.13
C MET A 162 -11.68 -13.02 2.86
N GLN A 163 -12.66 -13.86 2.55
CA GLN A 163 -12.70 -14.55 1.27
C GLN A 163 -13.16 -13.57 0.20
N THR A 164 -12.36 -13.38 -0.84
CA THR A 164 -12.70 -12.56 -2.01
C THR A 164 -12.63 -13.41 -3.27
N PHE A 165 -13.03 -12.83 -4.41
CA PHE A 165 -12.88 -13.47 -5.71
C PHE A 165 -11.45 -13.90 -6.03
N PHE A 166 -10.46 -13.20 -5.46
CA PHE A 166 -9.03 -13.47 -5.68
C PHE A 166 -8.42 -14.41 -4.64
N GLY A 167 -9.24 -14.97 -3.74
CA GLY A 167 -8.83 -15.84 -2.65
C GLY A 167 -8.92 -15.17 -1.28
N ALA A 168 -8.25 -15.76 -0.29
CA ALA A 168 -8.21 -15.20 1.06
C ALA A 168 -7.30 -13.96 1.10
N GLU A 169 -7.88 -12.82 1.46
CA GLU A 169 -7.16 -11.55 1.62
C GLU A 169 -7.29 -11.04 3.05
N CYS A 170 -6.30 -10.28 3.49
CA CYS A 170 -6.27 -9.69 4.82
C CYS A 170 -6.70 -8.23 4.76
N GLY A 171 -7.40 -7.76 5.78
CA GLY A 171 -7.74 -6.35 5.95
C GLY A 171 -6.49 -5.48 6.12
N VAL A 172 -6.59 -4.23 5.68
CA VAL A 172 -5.55 -3.20 5.87
C VAL A 172 -6.17 -1.98 6.53
N ASN A 173 -5.44 -1.38 7.46
CA ASN A 173 -5.88 -0.23 8.25
C ASN A 173 -4.72 0.75 8.49
N CYS A 174 -4.98 1.87 9.15
CA CYS A 174 -3.95 2.70 9.76
C CYS A 174 -4.11 2.66 11.29
N ALA A 175 -3.16 2.05 11.98
CA ALA A 175 -3.06 2.04 13.43
C ALA A 175 -1.60 1.90 13.86
N ASN A 176 -1.24 2.49 14.99
CA ASN A 176 0.11 2.41 15.53
C ASN A 176 0.18 1.21 16.50
N TYR A 177 0.73 0.09 16.03
CA TYR A 177 1.06 -1.03 16.89
C TYR A 177 2.51 -0.90 17.35
N ILE A 178 2.67 -0.54 18.62
CA ILE A 178 3.96 -0.24 19.22
C ILE A 178 4.21 -1.22 20.37
N ASP A 179 5.43 -1.75 20.43
CA ASP A 179 5.86 -2.59 21.54
C ASP A 179 6.17 -1.78 22.80
N ILE A 180 6.48 -2.47 23.90
CA ILE A 180 6.87 -1.84 25.17
C ILE A 180 8.14 -0.98 25.07
N HIS A 181 8.92 -1.13 23.99
CA HIS A 181 10.16 -0.41 23.73
C HIS A 181 9.98 0.77 22.76
N GLY A 182 8.74 1.11 22.39
CA GLY A 182 8.47 2.22 21.47
C GLY A 182 8.73 1.90 19.99
N ARG A 183 8.94 0.63 19.63
CA ARG A 183 9.18 0.18 18.25
C ARG A 183 7.89 -0.29 17.62
N ASN A 184 7.72 0.01 16.33
CA ASN A 184 6.58 -0.52 15.59
C ASN A 184 6.71 -2.03 15.43
N THR A 185 5.61 -2.74 15.64
CA THR A 185 5.55 -4.20 15.50
C THR A 185 5.49 -4.60 14.02
N ALA A 186 5.56 -5.91 13.74
CA ALA A 186 5.63 -6.45 12.38
C ALA A 186 4.43 -6.05 11.50
N GLU A 187 3.27 -5.81 12.10
CA GLU A 187 2.04 -5.38 11.44
C GLU A 187 2.19 -4.04 10.72
N ASN A 188 3.10 -3.17 11.18
CA ASN A 188 3.34 -1.84 10.61
C ASN A 188 4.54 -1.79 9.65
N VAL A 189 5.20 -2.92 9.39
CA VAL A 189 6.41 -2.98 8.58
C VAL A 189 6.05 -3.27 7.13
N PHE A 190 6.41 -2.33 6.25
CA PHE A 190 6.22 -2.44 4.81
C PHE A 190 7.57 -2.41 4.09
N THR A 191 7.57 -2.83 2.83
CA THR A 191 8.75 -2.83 1.97
C THR A 191 8.35 -2.46 0.56
N LEU A 192 9.11 -1.56 -0.07
CA LEU A 192 8.95 -1.23 -1.48
C LEU A 192 9.68 -2.28 -2.31
N VAL A 193 8.94 -3.01 -3.14
CA VAL A 193 9.44 -4.21 -3.85
C VAL A 193 10.01 -3.88 -5.23
N SER A 194 9.58 -2.78 -5.84
CA SER A 194 9.95 -2.38 -7.20
C SER A 194 10.35 -0.90 -7.23
N ASP A 195 11.37 -0.60 -8.02
CA ASP A 195 11.91 0.74 -8.30
C ASP A 195 11.89 1.05 -9.80
N VAL A 196 10.92 0.49 -10.53
CA VAL A 196 10.74 0.80 -11.95
C VAL A 196 10.35 2.27 -12.09
N GLU A 197 11.30 3.06 -12.61
CA GLU A 197 11.06 4.43 -13.03
C GLU A 197 10.08 4.42 -14.21
N THR A 198 8.92 5.05 -14.06
CA THR A 198 7.98 5.25 -15.16
C THR A 198 8.53 6.33 -16.09
N LYS A 199 9.29 5.90 -17.09
CA LYS A 199 9.71 6.75 -18.21
C LYS A 199 8.49 6.95 -19.11
N THR A 200 8.01 8.20 -19.19
CA THR A 200 6.98 8.74 -20.11
C THR A 200 5.52 8.30 -19.92
N LYS A 201 4.60 9.29 -19.82
CA LYS A 201 3.21 9.16 -20.27
C LYS A 201 3.19 9.37 -21.79
N TYR A 202 2.52 8.49 -22.54
CA TYR A 202 2.10 8.75 -23.92
C TYR A 202 0.98 9.78 -23.95
#